data_AF-A0A2V6B2Y7-F1
#
_entry.id   AF-A0A2V6B2Y7-F1
#
_cell.length_a   1.000
_cell.length_b   1.000
_cell.length_c   1.000
_cell.angle_alpha   90.00
_cell.angle_beta   90.00
_cell.angle_gamma   90.00
#
_symmetry.space_group_name_H-M   'P 1'
#
loop_
_entity.id
_entity.type
_entity.pdbx_description
1 polymer ?
#
loop_
_entity_poly.entity_id
_entity_poly.type
_entity_poly.pdbx_seq_one_letter_code
_entity_poly.pdbx_strand_id
1 'polypeptide(L)'
;MTQFLLAWEFSEETEKSKMKIYGFVVIMVAVAFAFAPAKSNAQGHYAVKLTSPVAGQVLYAGQQIMVEWKHRLPNIPLAGCESELWLSLDGGRTFTWNAFLAPTSTSLLWTVPNTPTNSTVLDIRFGCDLHYPESYAPQPASMFTIAKTQ
;
A
#
# COMPACT_ATOMS: atom_id res chain seq x y z
N MET A 1 -14.95 32.52 54.75
CA MET A 1 -15.79 33.54 55.42
C MET A 1 -15.61 34.82 54.63
N THR A 2 -16.55 35.37 53.87
CA THR A 2 -18.02 35.25 53.91
C THR A 2 -18.56 35.83 52.59
N GLN A 3 -19.39 35.04 51.87
CA GLN A 3 -20.65 35.36 51.12
C GLN A 3 -20.74 36.62 50.20
N PHE A 4 -21.53 36.76 49.13
CA PHE A 4 -22.66 36.05 48.47
C PHE A 4 -22.90 36.76 47.08
N LEU A 5 -23.26 36.07 45.98
CA LEU A 5 -24.61 35.97 45.33
C LEU A 5 -25.28 37.35 45.05
N LEU A 6 -25.88 37.73 43.91
CA LEU A 6 -26.60 37.13 42.76
C LEU A 6 -26.69 38.22 41.65
N ALA A 7 -26.50 37.92 40.35
CA ALA A 7 -27.53 37.59 39.34
C ALA A 7 -28.73 38.55 39.22
N TRP A 8 -28.89 39.22 38.07
CA TRP A 8 -30.15 39.81 37.58
C TRP A 8 -30.01 40.31 36.14
N GLU A 9 -30.87 39.76 35.27
CA GLU A 9 -31.48 40.24 34.03
C GLU A 9 -30.72 41.14 33.05
N PHE A 10 -30.24 40.50 31.99
CA PHE A 10 -30.03 41.06 30.67
C PHE A 10 -31.40 41.13 29.97
N SER A 11 -31.85 42.34 29.63
CA SER A 11 -33.00 42.55 28.73
C SER A 11 -32.47 43.07 27.40
N GLU A 12 -32.55 42.20 26.39
CA GLU A 12 -32.36 42.51 24.99
C GLU A 12 -33.56 43.30 24.48
N GLU A 13 -33.33 44.53 23.99
CA GLU A 13 -34.27 45.18 23.09
C GLU A 13 -33.54 45.53 21.79
N THR A 14 -33.96 44.85 20.73
CA THR A 14 -33.51 44.98 19.35
C THR A 14 -34.06 46.25 18.71
N GLU A 15 -33.24 47.07 18.04
CA GLU A 15 -33.76 47.89 16.94
C GLU A 15 -32.76 48.16 15.81
N LYS A 16 -32.93 47.36 14.74
CA LYS A 16 -33.11 47.78 13.34
C LYS A 16 -32.06 48.70 12.69
N SER A 17 -31.16 48.02 11.98
CA SER A 17 -30.48 48.41 10.73
C SER A 17 -30.92 49.72 10.07
N LYS A 18 -29.97 50.66 9.98
CA LYS A 18 -29.76 51.52 8.81
C LYS A 18 -28.27 51.59 8.49
N MET A 19 -27.83 50.70 7.60
CA MET A 19 -26.55 50.85 6.91
C MET A 19 -26.51 52.18 6.18
N LYS A 20 -25.65 53.09 6.62
CA LYS A 20 -25.05 54.12 5.76
C LYS A 20 -23.58 53.76 5.61
N ILE A 21 -23.31 53.22 4.44
CA ILE A 21 -22.01 52.90 3.86
C ILE A 21 -21.07 54.12 3.99
N TYR A 22 -19.76 53.85 3.99
CA TYR A 22 -18.59 54.72 3.78
C TYR A 22 -17.71 54.95 5.03
N GLY A 23 -16.71 54.08 5.16
CA GLY A 23 -15.64 54.16 6.16
C GLY A 23 -14.69 52.95 6.21
N PHE A 24 -14.77 52.05 5.22
CA PHE A 24 -13.69 51.24 4.62
C PHE A 24 -12.38 51.03 5.43
N VAL A 25 -12.34 50.08 6.38
CA VAL A 25 -11.11 49.31 6.66
C VAL A 25 -11.51 47.87 7.00
N VAL A 26 -11.85 47.09 5.97
CA VAL A 26 -11.85 45.62 6.09
C VAL A 26 -10.41 45.18 5.93
N ILE A 27 -9.75 44.77 7.00
CA ILE A 27 -8.46 44.07 6.92
C ILE A 27 -8.74 42.67 6.37
N MET A 28 -8.83 42.55 5.04
CA MET A 28 -8.76 41.29 4.32
C MET A 28 -7.31 40.82 4.34
N VAL A 29 -6.92 39.99 5.31
CA VAL A 29 -5.67 39.24 5.21
C VAL A 29 -5.87 38.15 4.15
N ALA A 30 -5.59 38.47 2.90
CA ALA A 30 -5.48 37.48 1.84
C ALA A 30 -4.16 36.72 2.00
N VAL A 31 -4.15 35.66 2.81
CA VAL A 31 -3.06 34.69 2.76
C VAL A 31 -3.24 33.86 1.49
N ALA A 32 -2.56 34.26 0.43
CA ALA A 32 -2.43 33.44 -0.76
C ALA A 32 -1.51 32.25 -0.42
N PHE A 33 -2.07 31.16 0.09
CA PHE A 33 -1.44 29.86 -0.06
C PHE A 33 -1.49 29.52 -1.54
N ALA A 34 -0.40 29.83 -2.24
CA ALA A 34 -0.19 29.33 -3.58
C ALA A 34 -0.07 27.80 -3.49
N PHE A 35 -1.20 27.10 -3.70
CA PHE A 35 -1.16 25.70 -4.08
C PHE A 35 -0.58 25.64 -5.49
N ALA A 36 0.76 25.62 -5.59
CA ALA A 36 1.38 25.15 -6.80
C ALA A 36 0.86 23.72 -7.02
N PRO A 37 0.30 23.37 -8.19
CA PRO A 37 0.06 21.97 -8.49
C PRO A 37 1.44 21.31 -8.45
N ALA A 38 1.67 20.48 -7.43
CA ALA A 38 2.79 19.57 -7.48
C ALA A 38 2.61 18.79 -8.78
N LYS A 39 3.57 18.90 -9.70
CA LYS A 39 3.68 17.93 -10.80
C LYS A 39 3.95 16.61 -10.09
N SER A 40 2.90 15.85 -9.78
CA SER A 40 3.05 14.46 -9.38
C SER A 40 3.69 13.81 -10.59
N ASN A 41 4.98 13.55 -10.49
CA ASN A 41 5.62 12.61 -11.39
C ASN A 41 4.96 11.28 -11.02
N ALA A 42 3.84 10.96 -11.67
CA ALA A 42 3.04 9.79 -11.36
C ALA A 42 3.81 8.56 -11.87
N GLN A 43 4.91 8.26 -11.18
CA GLN A 43 5.60 6.99 -11.23
C GLN A 43 4.54 6.00 -10.80
N GLY A 44 3.93 5.30 -11.76
CA GLY A 44 2.84 4.37 -11.47
C GLY A 44 3.23 3.41 -10.35
N HIS A 45 2.26 2.92 -9.56
CA HIS A 45 2.58 1.99 -8.48
C HIS A 45 2.77 0.57 -9.02
N TYR A 46 3.73 -0.15 -8.43
CA TYR A 46 3.86 -1.58 -8.64
C TYR A 46 2.58 -2.30 -8.21
N ALA A 47 2.11 -3.23 -9.04
CA ALA A 47 1.02 -4.12 -8.70
C ALA A 47 1.28 -5.49 -9.32
N VAL A 48 0.97 -6.56 -8.59
CA VAL A 48 1.18 -7.94 -9.04
C VAL A 48 0.04 -8.83 -8.62
N LYS A 49 -0.28 -9.80 -9.48
CA LYS A 49 -1.27 -10.84 -9.24
C LYS A 49 -0.71 -12.19 -9.64
N LEU A 50 -0.59 -13.10 -8.67
CA LEU A 50 -0.23 -14.49 -8.92
C LEU A 50 -1.32 -15.19 -9.75
N THR A 51 -0.91 -15.95 -10.75
CA THR A 51 -1.78 -16.77 -11.59
C THR A 51 -1.52 -18.27 -11.46
N SER A 52 -0.30 -18.66 -11.07
CA SER A 52 0.06 -20.04 -10.72
C SER A 52 1.11 -20.03 -9.60
N PRO A 53 0.97 -20.83 -8.54
CA PRO A 53 -0.16 -21.71 -8.24
C PRO A 53 -1.47 -20.97 -7.94
N VAL A 54 -2.61 -21.66 -8.10
CA VAL A 54 -3.94 -21.10 -7.80
C VAL A 54 -4.37 -21.40 -6.37
N ALA A 55 -5.33 -20.63 -5.87
CA ALA A 55 -5.90 -20.82 -4.54
C ALA A 55 -6.39 -22.27 -4.34
N GLY A 56 -6.00 -22.89 -3.24
CA GLY A 56 -6.39 -24.25 -2.86
C GLY A 56 -5.68 -25.37 -3.63
N GLN A 57 -4.77 -25.05 -4.56
CA GLN A 57 -3.98 -26.06 -5.25
C GLN A 57 -3.13 -26.87 -4.26
N VAL A 58 -3.01 -28.18 -4.49
CA VAL A 58 -2.11 -29.05 -3.72
C VAL A 58 -0.89 -29.34 -4.58
N LEU A 59 0.28 -28.97 -4.07
CA LEU A 59 1.58 -29.26 -4.65
C LEU A 59 2.31 -30.29 -3.79
N TYR A 60 3.18 -31.09 -4.39
CA TYR A 60 3.92 -32.12 -3.68
C TYR A 60 5.38 -31.70 -3.49
N ALA A 61 5.94 -32.00 -2.32
CA ALA A 61 7.36 -31.76 -2.04
C ALA A 61 8.26 -32.38 -3.12
N GLY A 62 9.20 -31.58 -3.64
CA GLY A 62 10.12 -31.95 -4.72
C GLY A 62 9.57 -31.77 -6.13
N GLN A 63 8.27 -31.50 -6.28
CA GLN A 63 7.67 -31.20 -7.58
C GLN A 63 8.28 -29.92 -8.16
N GLN A 64 8.60 -29.93 -9.45
CA GLN A 64 8.91 -28.72 -10.19
C GLN A 64 7.64 -28.15 -10.81
N ILE A 65 7.37 -26.87 -10.58
CA ILE A 65 6.23 -26.16 -11.17
C ILE A 65 6.68 -24.83 -11.76
N MET A 66 5.90 -24.32 -12.72
CA MET A 66 6.02 -22.94 -13.14
C MET A 66 5.17 -22.06 -12.21
N VAL A 67 5.84 -21.18 -11.46
CA VAL A 67 5.19 -20.07 -10.76
C VAL A 67 5.01 -18.97 -11.78
N GLU A 68 3.80 -18.40 -11.87
CA GLU A 68 3.46 -17.40 -12.88
C GLU A 68 2.65 -16.27 -12.26
N TRP A 69 2.87 -15.04 -12.74
CA TRP A 69 2.15 -13.86 -12.30
C TRP A 69 2.01 -12.84 -13.43
N LYS A 70 1.11 -11.88 -13.23
CA LYS A 70 1.03 -10.66 -14.03
C LYS A 70 1.38 -9.47 -13.15
N HIS A 71 2.13 -8.52 -13.68
CA HIS A 71 2.43 -7.29 -12.96
C HIS A 71 2.21 -6.03 -13.81
N ARG A 72 2.13 -4.90 -13.11
CA ARG A 72 2.29 -3.56 -13.65
C ARG A 72 3.50 -2.95 -12.96
N LEU A 73 4.50 -2.58 -13.75
CA LEU A 73 5.71 -1.93 -13.24
C LEU A 73 5.52 -0.42 -13.09
N PRO A 74 6.26 0.21 -12.17
CA PRO A 74 6.35 1.66 -12.11
C PRO A 74 6.96 2.23 -13.40
N ASN A 75 6.56 3.45 -13.75
CA ASN A 75 7.10 4.16 -14.90
C ASN A 75 8.44 4.83 -14.54
N ILE A 76 9.49 4.03 -14.39
CA ILE A 76 10.85 4.43 -14.05
C ILE A 76 11.87 3.66 -14.92
N PRO A 77 13.12 4.15 -15.03
CA PRO A 77 14.21 3.34 -15.59
C PRO A 77 14.38 2.04 -14.81
N LEU A 78 14.46 0.89 -15.50
CA LEU A 78 14.56 -0.42 -14.86
C LEU A 78 16.00 -0.89 -14.59
N ALA A 79 17.00 -0.10 -14.97
CA ALA A 79 18.40 -0.44 -14.77
C ALA A 79 18.73 -0.42 -13.27
N GLY A 80 19.23 -1.54 -12.75
CA GLY A 80 19.48 -1.71 -11.32
C GLY A 80 18.22 -2.00 -10.50
N CYS A 81 17.08 -2.28 -11.14
CA CYS A 81 15.90 -2.78 -10.47
C CYS A 81 15.87 -4.31 -10.50
N GLU A 82 15.17 -4.92 -9.56
CA GLU A 82 15.02 -6.36 -9.41
C GLU A 82 13.60 -6.76 -9.04
N SER A 83 13.30 -8.05 -9.21
CA SER A 83 12.14 -8.67 -8.61
C SER A 83 12.60 -9.85 -7.77
N GLU A 84 11.88 -10.14 -6.70
CA GLU A 84 12.20 -11.24 -5.80
C GLU A 84 10.97 -12.10 -5.56
N LEU A 85 11.20 -13.40 -5.41
CA LEU A 85 10.18 -14.31 -4.90
C LEU A 85 10.49 -14.66 -3.45
N TRP A 86 9.52 -14.42 -2.58
CA TRP A 86 9.56 -14.77 -1.16
C TRP A 86 8.48 -15.80 -0.86
N LEU A 87 8.77 -16.68 0.08
CA LEU A 87 7.92 -17.78 0.48
C LEU A 87 7.54 -17.65 1.95
N SER A 88 6.24 -17.74 2.23
CA SER A 88 5.71 -17.96 3.56
C SER A 88 5.11 -19.36 3.65
N LEU A 89 5.38 -20.04 4.76
CA LEU A 89 4.81 -21.35 5.09
C LEU A 89 3.77 -21.29 6.23
N ASP A 90 3.51 -20.08 6.76
CA ASP A 90 2.72 -19.81 7.96
C ASP A 90 1.54 -18.83 7.70
N GLY A 91 1.04 -18.80 6.47
CA GLY A 91 -0.11 -17.98 6.08
C GLY A 91 0.21 -16.50 5.87
N GLY A 92 1.48 -16.17 5.61
CA GLY A 92 1.96 -14.80 5.38
C GLY A 92 2.38 -14.07 6.65
N ARG A 93 2.65 -14.77 7.76
CA ARG A 93 3.13 -14.14 9.00
C ARG A 93 4.64 -13.91 8.96
N THR A 94 5.37 -14.85 8.37
CA THR A 94 6.81 -14.73 8.11
C THR A 94 7.11 -15.12 6.66
N PHE A 95 8.15 -14.49 6.10
CA PHE A 95 8.58 -14.72 4.73
C PHE A 95 10.09 -14.99 4.70
N THR A 96 10.47 -16.05 3.99
CA THR A 96 11.85 -16.41 3.71
C THR A 96 12.13 -16.15 2.23
N TRP A 97 13.28 -15.52 1.96
CA TRP A 97 13.74 -15.26 0.61
C TRP A 97 13.90 -16.57 -0.18
N ASN A 98 13.50 -16.58 -1.46
CA ASN A 98 13.57 -17.77 -2.32
C ASN A 98 14.46 -17.55 -3.55
N ALA A 99 14.24 -16.48 -4.33
CA ALA A 99 14.96 -16.25 -5.58
C ALA A 99 15.02 -14.77 -6.00
N PHE A 100 16.11 -14.41 -6.69
CA PHE A 100 16.24 -13.17 -7.46
C PHE A 100 15.76 -13.37 -8.90
N LEU A 101 15.14 -12.34 -9.46
CA LEU A 101 14.55 -12.32 -10.80
C LEU A 101 14.85 -10.99 -11.49
N ALA A 102 14.86 -11.00 -12.82
CA ALA A 102 14.83 -9.78 -13.60
C ALA A 102 13.54 -8.98 -13.28
N PRO A 103 13.57 -7.64 -13.31
CA PRO A 103 12.43 -6.81 -12.94
C PRO A 103 11.19 -7.05 -13.81
N THR A 104 11.37 -7.50 -15.05
CA THR A 104 10.30 -7.79 -16.01
C THR A 104 9.86 -9.26 -16.02
N SER A 105 10.41 -10.10 -15.13
CA SER A 105 10.03 -11.51 -15.08
C SER A 105 8.56 -11.67 -14.69
N THR A 106 7.88 -12.60 -15.36
CA THR A 106 6.49 -12.98 -15.08
C THR A 106 6.34 -14.46 -14.71
N SER A 107 7.45 -15.20 -14.64
CA SER A 107 7.46 -16.60 -14.25
C SER A 107 8.81 -17.05 -13.68
N LEU A 108 8.78 -18.17 -12.96
CA LEU A 108 9.94 -18.87 -12.41
C LEU A 108 9.65 -20.39 -12.37
N LEU A 109 10.57 -21.20 -12.88
CA LEU A 109 10.57 -22.64 -12.61
C LEU A 109 11.04 -22.86 -11.17
N TRP A 110 10.15 -23.37 -10.32
CA TRP A 110 10.36 -23.48 -8.88
C TRP A 110 10.23 -24.93 -8.42
N THR A 111 11.12 -25.34 -7.51
CA THR A 111 11.04 -26.64 -6.84
C THR A 111 10.32 -26.46 -5.50
N VAL A 112 9.20 -27.16 -5.34
CA VAL A 112 8.39 -27.12 -4.10
C VAL A 112 9.23 -27.67 -2.94
N PRO A 113 9.43 -26.91 -1.85
CA PRO A 113 10.26 -27.34 -0.73
C PRO A 113 9.62 -28.52 0.01
N ASN A 114 10.45 -29.34 0.63
CA ASN A 114 10.01 -30.46 1.44
C ASN A 114 9.59 -30.03 2.85
N THR A 115 8.61 -29.14 2.92
CA THR A 115 8.04 -28.64 4.18
C THR A 115 6.52 -28.59 4.07
N PRO A 116 5.82 -29.68 4.41
CA PRO A 116 4.38 -29.76 4.27
C PRO A 116 3.64 -28.72 5.12
N THR A 117 2.67 -28.05 4.52
CA THR A 117 1.82 -27.03 5.18
C THR A 117 0.56 -26.79 4.33
N ASN A 118 -0.52 -26.33 4.96
CA ASN A 118 -1.76 -25.92 4.30
C ASN A 118 -1.89 -24.39 4.13
N SER A 119 -0.86 -23.63 4.53
CA SER A 119 -0.89 -22.17 4.57
C SER A 119 0.28 -21.53 3.83
N THR A 120 0.54 -21.96 2.58
CA THR A 120 1.62 -21.39 1.78
C THR A 120 1.19 -20.12 1.06
N VAL A 121 1.97 -19.05 1.20
CA VAL A 121 1.77 -17.78 0.50
C VAL A 121 3.06 -17.36 -0.21
N LEU A 122 2.94 -16.88 -1.45
CA LEU A 122 4.04 -16.25 -2.17
C LEU A 122 3.93 -14.73 -2.08
N ASP A 123 5.08 -14.06 -2.01
CA ASP A 123 5.21 -12.61 -2.05
C ASP A 123 6.18 -12.27 -3.19
N ILE A 124 5.67 -11.58 -4.21
CA ILE A 124 6.45 -11.22 -5.41
C ILE A 124 6.79 -9.75 -5.29
N ARG A 125 8.04 -9.48 -4.95
CA ARG A 125 8.51 -8.12 -4.69
C ARG A 125 9.16 -7.51 -5.90
N PHE A 126 9.23 -6.19 -5.88
CA PHE A 126 9.91 -5.36 -6.84
C PHE A 126 10.63 -4.25 -6.09
N GLY A 127 11.90 -4.09 -6.41
CA GLY A 127 12.79 -3.11 -5.81
C GLY A 127 13.57 -2.37 -6.88
N CYS A 128 13.88 -1.11 -6.62
CA CYS A 128 14.86 -0.41 -7.42
C CYS A 128 15.64 0.57 -6.56
N ASP A 129 16.90 0.26 -6.30
CA ASP A 129 17.77 1.14 -5.53
C ASP A 129 17.69 2.58 -6.04
N LEU A 130 17.49 3.51 -5.10
CA LEU A 130 17.38 4.96 -5.31
C LEU A 130 16.14 5.45 -6.09
N HIS A 131 15.43 4.59 -6.83
CA HIS A 131 14.34 4.99 -7.72
C HIS A 131 12.96 4.51 -7.28
N TYR A 132 12.91 3.38 -6.55
CA TYR A 132 11.66 2.80 -6.07
C TYR A 132 11.92 1.97 -4.80
N PRO A 133 11.25 2.27 -3.68
CA PRO A 133 11.42 1.48 -2.47
C PRO A 133 10.96 0.04 -2.69
N GLU A 134 11.59 -0.91 -1.99
CA GLU A 134 11.19 -2.31 -2.03
C GLU A 134 9.70 -2.48 -1.75
N SER A 135 8.99 -3.14 -2.67
CA SER A 135 7.57 -3.40 -2.53
C SER A 135 7.31 -4.72 -1.83
N TYR A 136 6.42 -4.73 -0.84
CA TYR A 136 5.84 -5.97 -0.32
C TYR A 136 4.51 -6.23 -1.04
N ALA A 137 4.37 -7.39 -1.68
CA ALA A 137 3.15 -7.77 -2.39
C ALA A 137 2.77 -9.24 -2.15
N PRO A 138 2.50 -9.62 -0.88
CA PRO A 138 2.03 -10.95 -0.54
C PRO A 138 0.72 -11.28 -1.26
N GLN A 139 0.56 -12.54 -1.64
CA GLN A 139 -0.58 -13.04 -2.44
C GLN A 139 -1.48 -14.01 -1.63
N PRO A 140 -2.05 -13.58 -0.48
CA PRO A 140 -2.83 -14.47 0.39
C PRO A 140 -4.12 -14.97 -0.26
N ALA A 141 -4.65 -14.25 -1.26
CA ALA A 141 -5.80 -14.70 -2.04
C ALA A 141 -5.51 -15.94 -2.91
N SER A 142 -4.23 -16.28 -3.11
CA SER A 142 -3.77 -17.44 -3.88
C SER A 142 -3.07 -18.48 -2.99
N MET A 143 -3.47 -18.58 -1.72
CA MET A 143 -2.88 -19.53 -0.77
C MET A 143 -3.05 -20.98 -1.23
N PHE A 144 -2.01 -21.81 -1.07
CA PHE A 144 -1.98 -23.20 -1.55
C PHE A 144 -1.36 -24.15 -0.52
N THR A 145 -1.48 -25.45 -0.77
CA THR A 145 -0.98 -26.52 0.12
C THR A 145 0.28 -27.16 -0.46
N ILE A 146 1.25 -27.43 0.41
CA ILE A 146 2.37 -28.33 0.14
C ILE A 146 2.13 -29.63 0.91
N ALA A 147 1.97 -30.73 0.17
CA ALA A 147 1.87 -32.08 0.69
C ALA A 147 3.25 -32.76 0.71
N LYS A 148 3.36 -33.85 1.48
CA LYS A 148 4.52 -34.75 1.42
C LYS A 148 4.70 -35.29 0.00
N THR A 149 5.92 -35.69 -0.35
CA THR A 149 6.20 -36.39 -1.61
C THR A 149 5.30 -37.63 -1.75
N GLN A 150 4.86 -37.92 -2.97
CA GLN A 150 4.10 -39.14 -3.29
C GLN A 150 4.94 -40.40 -3.15
#